data_AF-A0A973PHV8-F1
#
_entry.id   AF-A0A973PHV8-F1
#
_cell.length_a   1.000
_cell.length_b   1.000
_cell.length_c   1.000
_cell.angle_alpha   90.00
_cell.angle_beta   90.00
_cell.angle_gamma   90.00
#
_symmetry.space_group_name_H-M   'P 1'
#
loop_
_entity.id
_entity.type
_entity.pdbx_description
1 polymer ?
#
loop_
_entity_poly.entity_id
_entity_poly.type
_entity_poly.pdbx_seq_one_letter_code
_entity_poly.pdbx_strand_id
1 'polypeptide(L)'
;MIRLTWVQPEDLVGHELRQAREDGRFAAFPEISAIEARWHDAGGHDAPPRAGASSGDAARLRGLASGLLDELAAFPSPLEEPSDLAGIVAACPDWPAAVKADVDPARVLGAWQGRAAGCVLGKPVEKIPRAGIQEIARATGNWPLRTWFTARGLPAEVAQRWPW
;
A
#
# COMPACT_ATOMS: atom_id res chain seq x y z
N MET A 1 -18.15 -7.24 -3.30
CA MET A 1 -16.84 -7.90 -3.48
C MET A 1 -15.77 -6.84 -3.34
N ILE A 2 -14.79 -7.00 -2.44
CA ILE A 2 -13.71 -6.02 -2.24
C ILE A 2 -12.73 -6.15 -3.39
N ARG A 3 -12.48 -5.06 -4.12
CA ARG A 3 -11.45 -5.01 -5.17
C ARG A 3 -10.09 -4.76 -4.50
N LEU A 4 -9.15 -5.69 -4.66
CA LEU A 4 -7.79 -5.52 -4.19
C LEU A 4 -7.04 -4.57 -5.12
N THR A 5 -6.65 -3.44 -4.55
CA THR A 5 -6.14 -2.27 -5.26
C THR A 5 -4.71 -2.39 -5.77
N TRP A 6 -3.97 -3.37 -5.26
CA TRP A 6 -2.55 -3.56 -5.56
C TRP A 6 -2.31 -4.73 -6.50
N VAL A 7 -3.39 -5.28 -7.07
CA VAL A 7 -3.35 -6.49 -7.91
C VAL A 7 -3.81 -6.18 -9.33
N GLN A 8 -4.60 -5.12 -9.52
CA GLN A 8 -5.14 -4.81 -10.84
C GLN A 8 -4.16 -3.92 -11.61
N PRO A 9 -3.74 -4.30 -12.83
CA PRO A 9 -2.82 -3.51 -13.64
C PRO A 9 -3.22 -2.04 -13.79
N GLU A 10 -4.52 -1.77 -13.99
CA GLU A 10 -5.05 -0.41 -14.15
C GLU A 10 -4.90 0.46 -12.90
N ASP A 11 -4.72 -0.14 -11.72
CA ASP A 11 -4.44 0.58 -10.47
C ASP A 11 -2.93 0.91 -10.33
N LEU A 12 -2.05 0.18 -11.02
CA LEU A 12 -0.59 0.22 -10.83
C LEU A 12 0.13 1.21 -11.75
N VAL A 13 -0.35 1.45 -12.98
CA VAL A 13 0.35 2.29 -13.97
C VAL A 13 0.68 3.68 -13.43
N GLY A 14 -0.29 4.33 -12.76
CA GLY A 14 -0.05 5.64 -12.15
C GLY A 14 1.03 5.60 -11.06
N HIS A 15 1.16 4.49 -10.32
CA HIS A 15 2.22 4.29 -9.32
C HIS A 15 3.58 4.10 -9.99
N GLU A 16 3.67 3.31 -11.05
CA GLU A 16 4.92 3.12 -11.79
C GLU A 16 5.41 4.40 -12.48
N LEU A 17 4.48 5.22 -13.01
CA LEU A 17 4.81 6.53 -13.59
C LEU A 17 5.26 7.55 -12.53
N ARG A 18 4.74 7.45 -11.30
CA ARG A 18 5.26 8.24 -10.16
C ARG A 18 6.64 7.74 -9.78
N GLN A 19 6.82 6.43 -9.63
CA GLN A 19 8.11 5.83 -9.27
C GLN A 19 9.18 6.21 -10.29
N ALA A 20 8.88 6.15 -11.60
CA ALA A 20 9.80 6.55 -12.65
C ALA A 20 10.31 8.00 -12.52
N ARG A 21 9.51 8.91 -11.94
CA ARG A 21 9.96 10.28 -11.65
C ARG A 21 10.83 10.35 -10.41
N GLU A 22 10.47 9.58 -9.38
CA GLU A 22 11.17 9.56 -8.09
C GLU A 22 12.55 8.88 -8.20
N ASP A 23 12.66 7.83 -9.02
CA ASP A 23 13.91 7.08 -9.25
C ASP A 23 14.75 7.63 -10.41
N GLY A 24 14.26 8.67 -11.11
CA GLY A 24 14.97 9.35 -12.19
C GLY A 24 14.87 8.68 -13.57
N ARG A 25 14.19 7.53 -13.73
CA ARG A 25 13.95 6.91 -15.05
C ARG A 25 13.26 7.87 -16.02
N PHE A 26 12.32 8.68 -15.55
CA PHE A 26 11.60 9.64 -16.38
C PHE A 26 12.54 10.67 -17.03
N ALA A 27 13.62 11.05 -16.33
CA ALA A 27 14.63 11.95 -16.86
C ALA A 27 15.64 11.23 -17.77
N ALA A 28 15.95 9.96 -17.47
CA ALA A 28 16.89 9.15 -18.23
C ALA A 28 16.31 8.61 -19.54
N PHE A 29 15.00 8.35 -19.59
CA PHE A 29 14.31 7.70 -20.71
C PHE A 29 13.11 8.54 -21.19
N PRO A 30 13.30 9.43 -22.18
CA PRO A 30 12.23 10.27 -22.71
C PRO A 30 11.00 9.49 -23.23
N GLU A 31 11.18 8.22 -23.62
CA GLU A 31 10.14 7.31 -24.08
C GLU A 31 9.02 7.10 -23.04
N ILE A 32 9.35 7.20 -21.74
CA ILE A 32 8.36 7.08 -20.66
C ILE A 32 7.26 8.15 -20.78
N SER A 33 7.59 9.34 -21.31
CA SER A 33 6.59 10.39 -21.54
C SER A 33 5.54 9.98 -22.59
N ALA A 34 5.91 9.16 -23.57
CA ALA A 34 4.97 8.65 -24.57
C ALA A 34 4.06 7.55 -23.98
N ILE A 35 4.59 6.72 -23.08
CA ILE A 35 3.82 5.73 -22.32
C ILE A 35 2.79 6.42 -21.45
N GLU A 36 3.19 7.48 -20.74
CA GLU A 36 2.29 8.29 -19.92
C GLU A 36 1.19 8.96 -20.75
N ALA A 37 1.53 9.55 -21.91
CA ALA A 37 0.54 10.13 -22.81
C ALA A 37 -0.49 9.08 -23.26
N ARG A 38 -0.04 7.88 -23.68
CA ARG A 38 -0.93 6.77 -24.05
C ARG A 38 -1.86 6.35 -22.90
N TRP A 39 -1.34 6.36 -21.67
CA TRP A 39 -2.15 6.05 -20.49
C TRP A 39 -3.27 7.08 -20.30
N HIS A 40 -2.94 8.38 -20.33
CA HIS A 40 -3.91 9.45 -20.13
C HIS A 40 -4.90 9.60 -21.29
N ASP A 41 -4.47 9.42 -22.54
CA ASP A 41 -5.35 9.47 -23.72
C ASP A 41 -6.41 8.36 -23.68
N ALA A 42 -6.10 7.21 -23.07
CA ALA A 42 -7.07 6.15 -22.84
C ALA A 42 -8.05 6.45 -21.67
N GLY A 43 -7.83 7.56 -20.95
CA GLY A 43 -8.56 7.95 -19.74
C GLY A 43 -8.02 7.34 -18.46
N GLY A 44 -6.73 6.98 -18.43
CA GLY A 44 -6.01 6.54 -17.24
C GLY A 44 -5.73 7.68 -16.25
N HIS A 45 -5.61 7.34 -14.96
CA HIS A 45 -5.40 8.30 -13.88
C HIS A 45 -3.98 8.23 -13.30
N ASP A 46 -3.58 9.30 -12.61
CA ASP A 46 -2.36 9.34 -11.81
C ASP A 46 -2.43 8.39 -10.60
N ALA A 47 -1.29 8.12 -9.96
CA ALA A 47 -1.27 7.41 -8.69
C ALA A 47 -2.16 8.11 -7.64
N PRO A 48 -3.19 7.44 -7.11
CA PRO A 48 -4.05 8.04 -6.11
C PRO A 48 -3.27 8.30 -4.80
N PRO A 49 -3.57 9.40 -4.08
CA PRO A 49 -2.78 9.79 -2.90
C PRO A 49 -3.06 8.95 -1.66
N ARG A 50 -4.24 8.29 -1.56
CA ARG A 50 -4.67 7.60 -0.32
C ARG A 50 -5.45 6.30 -0.52
N ALA A 51 -6.04 6.06 -1.69
CA ALA A 51 -6.82 4.86 -1.98
C ALA A 51 -6.32 4.24 -3.27
N GLY A 52 -5.73 3.05 -3.22
CA GLY A 52 -5.18 2.42 -4.43
C GLY A 52 -6.24 1.96 -5.44
N ALA A 53 -7.53 1.99 -5.12
CA ALA A 53 -8.58 1.47 -6.00
C ALA A 53 -8.97 2.55 -7.01
N SER A 54 -8.81 2.28 -8.30
CA SER A 54 -9.53 3.03 -9.32
C SER A 54 -11.03 2.77 -9.25
N SER A 55 -11.83 3.60 -9.93
CA SER A 55 -13.25 3.33 -10.11
C SER A 55 -13.47 2.00 -10.84
N GLY A 56 -14.64 1.37 -10.66
CA GLY A 56 -14.95 0.10 -11.34
C GLY A 56 -14.86 0.19 -12.87
N ASP A 57 -15.14 1.36 -13.44
CA ASP A 57 -15.08 1.61 -14.88
C ASP A 57 -13.65 1.50 -15.46
N ALA A 58 -12.62 1.70 -14.63
CA ALA A 58 -11.23 1.59 -15.05
C ALA A 58 -10.84 0.15 -15.43
N ALA A 59 -11.64 -0.86 -15.08
CA ALA A 59 -11.39 -2.24 -15.50
C ALA A 59 -11.28 -2.41 -17.03
N ARG A 60 -11.91 -1.52 -17.81
CA ARG A 60 -11.77 -1.48 -19.28
C ARG A 60 -10.32 -1.23 -19.74
N LEU A 61 -9.48 -0.63 -18.90
CA LEU A 61 -8.09 -0.28 -19.20
C LEU A 61 -7.11 -1.41 -18.95
N ARG A 62 -7.53 -2.52 -18.32
CA ARG A 62 -6.64 -3.58 -17.84
C ARG A 62 -5.70 -4.14 -18.90
N GLY A 63 -6.21 -4.35 -20.12
CA GLY A 63 -5.39 -4.86 -21.23
C GLY A 63 -4.29 -3.89 -21.62
N LEU A 64 -4.61 -2.61 -21.76
CA LEU A 64 -3.63 -1.56 -22.00
C LEU A 64 -2.63 -1.44 -20.84
N ALA A 65 -3.14 -1.38 -19.62
CA ALA A 65 -2.32 -1.23 -18.42
C ALA A 65 -1.28 -2.34 -18.28
N SER A 66 -1.64 -3.60 -18.56
CA SER A 66 -0.69 -4.72 -18.53
C SER A 66 0.46 -4.50 -19.52
N GLY A 67 0.16 -4.11 -20.76
CA GLY A 67 1.18 -3.83 -21.77
C GLY A 67 2.06 -2.63 -21.41
N LEU A 68 1.47 -1.56 -20.87
CA LEU A 68 2.24 -0.39 -20.42
C LEU A 68 3.16 -0.71 -19.24
N LEU A 69 2.74 -1.59 -18.32
CA LEU A 69 3.60 -2.05 -17.22
C LEU A 69 4.79 -2.86 -17.74
N ASP A 70 4.58 -3.74 -18.73
CA ASP A 70 5.67 -4.49 -19.37
C ASP A 70 6.64 -3.53 -20.09
N GLU A 71 6.12 -2.51 -20.80
CA GLU A 71 6.94 -1.47 -21.41
C GLU A 71 7.74 -0.68 -20.36
N LEU A 72 7.11 -0.28 -19.26
CA LEU A 72 7.77 0.46 -18.16
C LEU A 72 8.85 -0.37 -17.46
N ALA A 73 8.64 -1.68 -17.32
CA ALA A 73 9.60 -2.60 -16.71
C ALA A 73 10.87 -2.80 -17.55
N ALA A 74 10.83 -2.48 -18.85
CA ALA A 74 12.00 -2.53 -19.72
C ALA A 74 13.01 -1.40 -19.45
N PHE A 75 12.62 -0.36 -18.71
CA PHE A 75 13.49 0.75 -18.33
C PHE A 75 14.06 0.51 -16.93
N PRO A 76 15.34 0.13 -16.79
CA PRO A 76 15.94 -0.11 -15.48
C PRO A 76 16.09 1.20 -14.69
N SER A 77 16.04 1.09 -13.36
CA SER A 77 16.37 2.22 -12.47
C SER A 77 17.82 2.67 -12.72
N PRO A 78 18.09 3.99 -12.84
CA PRO A 78 19.45 4.49 -12.94
C PRO A 78 20.16 4.50 -11.57
N LEU A 79 19.46 4.18 -10.49
CA LEU A 79 20.01 4.11 -9.14
C LEU A 79 20.80 2.81 -8.93
N GLU A 80 21.75 2.86 -8.00
CA GLU A 80 22.47 1.67 -7.55
C GLU A 80 21.58 0.87 -6.58
N GLU A 81 20.98 -0.22 -7.07
CA GLU A 81 20.01 -1.05 -6.33
C GLU A 81 20.55 -2.47 -6.08
N PRO A 82 21.56 -2.64 -5.19
CA PRO A 82 22.10 -3.95 -4.87
C PRO A 82 21.04 -4.83 -4.20
N SER A 83 20.98 -6.10 -4.60
CA SER A 83 20.05 -7.08 -4.01
C SER A 83 20.70 -7.94 -2.93
N ASP A 84 22.03 -8.10 -2.96
CA ASP A 84 22.75 -8.84 -1.93
C ASP A 84 23.03 -7.97 -0.71
N LEU A 85 23.09 -8.61 0.46
CA LEU A 85 23.28 -7.89 1.73
C LEU A 85 24.59 -7.10 1.77
N ALA A 86 25.68 -7.63 1.18
CA ALA A 86 26.97 -6.95 1.22
C ALA A 86 26.94 -5.66 0.39
N GLY A 87 26.33 -5.69 -0.79
CA GLY A 87 26.07 -4.51 -1.61
C GLY A 87 25.16 -3.50 -0.92
N ILE A 88 24.06 -3.95 -0.30
CA ILE A 88 23.14 -3.06 0.45
C ILE A 88 23.86 -2.34 1.61
N VAL A 89 24.72 -3.06 2.36
CA VAL A 89 25.53 -2.47 3.44
C VAL A 89 26.48 -1.42 2.88
N ALA A 90 27.17 -1.72 1.78
CA ALA A 90 28.14 -0.82 1.17
C ALA A 90 27.48 0.45 0.61
N ALA A 91 26.27 0.34 0.06
CA ALA A 91 25.49 1.46 -0.47
C ALA A 91 24.82 2.33 0.62
N CYS A 92 24.93 1.96 1.91
CA CYS A 92 24.32 2.68 3.02
C CYS A 92 25.40 3.36 3.89
N PRO A 93 25.67 4.67 3.69
CA PRO A 93 26.71 5.38 4.44
C PRO A 93 26.51 5.34 5.96
N ASP A 94 25.25 5.33 6.40
CA ASP A 94 24.86 5.33 7.81
C ASP A 94 24.39 3.93 8.27
N TRP A 95 25.02 2.87 7.76
CA TRP A 95 24.67 1.50 8.16
C TRP A 95 24.77 1.34 9.69
N PRO A 96 23.71 0.85 10.36
CA PRO A 96 23.68 0.83 11.82
C PRO A 96 24.72 -0.15 12.38
N ALA A 97 25.51 0.33 13.35
CA ALA A 97 26.39 -0.54 14.10
C ALA A 97 25.57 -1.56 14.91
N ALA A 98 26.08 -2.79 15.02
CA ALA A 98 25.48 -3.79 15.89
C ALA A 98 25.54 -3.32 17.35
N VAL A 99 24.38 -3.02 17.94
CA VAL A 99 24.27 -2.68 19.35
C VAL A 99 24.12 -3.97 20.16
N LYS A 100 25.09 -4.27 21.03
CA LYS A 100 24.93 -5.29 22.06
C LYS A 100 24.07 -4.70 23.18
N ALA A 101 22.80 -5.07 23.19
CA ALA A 101 21.89 -4.75 24.29
C ALA A 101 21.76 -5.97 25.20
N ASP A 102 21.77 -5.75 26.52
CA ASP A 102 21.23 -6.72 27.47
C ASP A 102 19.71 -6.62 27.38
N VAL A 103 19.07 -7.67 26.86
CA VAL A 103 17.64 -7.66 26.57
C VAL A 103 16.93 -8.65 27.48
N ASP A 104 16.02 -8.13 28.30
CA ASP A 104 15.11 -8.94 29.11
C ASP A 104 14.24 -9.83 28.20
N PRO A 105 14.36 -11.17 28.26
CA PRO A 105 13.57 -12.09 27.44
C PRO A 105 12.06 -11.89 27.59
N ALA A 106 11.59 -11.48 28.78
CA ALA A 106 10.18 -11.22 29.01
C ALA A 106 9.69 -9.99 28.22
N ARG A 107 10.54 -8.96 28.07
CA ARG A 107 10.22 -7.78 27.24
C ARG A 107 10.17 -8.13 25.76
N VAL A 108 11.08 -8.99 25.28
CA VAL A 108 11.05 -9.47 23.89
C VAL A 108 9.77 -10.24 23.62
N LEU A 109 9.41 -11.18 24.50
CA LEU A 109 8.18 -11.94 24.37
C LEU A 109 6.96 -11.02 24.36
N GLY A 110 6.90 -10.06 25.30
CA GLY A 110 5.83 -9.06 25.35
C GLY A 110 5.73 -8.22 24.08
N ALA A 111 6.87 -7.82 23.49
CA ALA A 111 6.89 -7.07 22.23
C ALA A 111 6.33 -7.89 21.05
N TRP A 112 6.73 -9.16 20.93
CA TRP A 112 6.21 -10.06 19.89
C TRP A 112 4.72 -10.34 20.05
N GLN A 113 4.28 -10.63 21.27
CA GLN A 113 2.86 -10.87 21.58
C GLN A 113 2.03 -9.60 21.38
N GLY A 114 2.52 -8.45 21.81
CA GLY A 114 1.88 -7.16 21.61
C GLY A 114 1.73 -6.82 20.12
N ARG A 115 2.77 -7.06 19.31
CA ARG A 115 2.72 -6.90 17.85
C ARG A 115 1.68 -7.83 17.22
N ALA A 116 1.67 -9.11 17.60
CA ALA A 116 0.71 -10.08 17.08
C ALA A 116 -0.74 -9.70 17.45
N ALA A 117 -0.99 -9.38 18.72
CA ALA A 117 -2.29 -8.94 19.20
C ALA A 117 -2.75 -7.64 18.50
N GLY A 118 -1.87 -6.64 18.41
CA GLY A 118 -2.18 -5.37 17.73
C GLY A 118 -2.50 -5.56 16.26
N CYS A 119 -1.77 -6.42 15.55
CA CYS A 119 -2.04 -6.74 14.14
C CYS A 119 -3.44 -7.35 13.96
N VAL A 120 -3.78 -8.37 14.76
CA VAL A 120 -5.09 -9.03 14.67
C VAL A 120 -6.22 -8.08 15.07
N LEU A 121 -6.05 -7.31 16.15
CA LEU A 121 -7.05 -6.36 16.64
C LEU A 121 -7.30 -5.19 15.67
N GLY A 122 -6.25 -4.72 15.00
CA GLY A 122 -6.33 -3.59 14.08
C GLY A 122 -6.84 -3.96 12.70
N LYS A 123 -6.72 -5.23 12.28
CA LYS A 123 -7.08 -5.67 10.93
C LYS A 123 -8.52 -5.32 10.53
N PRO A 124 -9.54 -5.52 11.37
CA PRO A 124 -10.93 -5.12 11.09
C PRO A 124 -11.18 -3.62 10.87
N VAL A 125 -10.21 -2.75 11.16
CA VAL A 125 -10.39 -1.30 11.03
C VAL A 125 -9.22 -0.67 10.29
N GLU A 126 -8.47 -1.48 9.55
CA GLU A 126 -7.37 -1.03 8.72
C GLU A 126 -7.89 -0.04 7.67
N LYS A 127 -7.21 1.11 7.52
CA LYS A 127 -7.59 2.24 6.63
C LYS A 127 -8.87 3.00 7.04
N ILE A 128 -9.51 2.66 8.15
CA ILE A 128 -10.69 3.40 8.63
C ILE A 128 -10.21 4.58 9.50
N PRO A 129 -10.65 5.82 9.22
CA PRO A 129 -10.32 6.95 10.07
C PRO A 129 -10.93 6.79 11.45
N ARG A 130 -10.34 7.44 12.47
CA ARG A 130 -10.80 7.37 13.87
C ARG A 130 -12.32 7.56 14.03
N ALA A 131 -12.91 8.47 13.27
CA ALA A 131 -14.37 8.71 13.28
C ALA A 131 -15.16 7.45 12.91
N GLY A 132 -14.75 6.74 11.85
CA GLY A 132 -15.37 5.48 11.42
C GLY A 132 -15.15 4.35 12.42
N ILE A 133 -13.95 4.25 13.00
CA ILE A 133 -13.66 3.27 14.07
C ILE A 133 -14.63 3.45 15.25
N GLN A 134 -14.85 4.71 15.67
CA GLN A 134 -15.77 5.02 16.75
C GLN A 134 -17.23 4.75 16.37
N GLU A 135 -17.64 5.09 15.15
CA GLU A 135 -19.00 4.83 14.69
C GLU A 135 -19.31 3.33 14.66
N ILE A 136 -18.41 2.52 14.07
CA ILE A 136 -18.52 1.06 14.06
C ILE A 136 -18.60 0.52 15.50
N ALA A 137 -17.67 0.93 16.38
CA ALA A 137 -17.62 0.43 17.75
C ALA A 137 -18.88 0.80 18.55
N ARG A 138 -19.43 2.01 18.35
CA ARG A 138 -20.69 2.44 19.01
C ARG A 138 -21.88 1.68 18.47
N ALA A 139 -21.98 1.51 17.14
CA ALA A 139 -23.08 0.79 16.49
C ALA A 139 -23.18 -0.67 16.96
N THR A 140 -22.05 -1.31 17.30
CA THR A 140 -22.03 -2.69 17.81
C THR A 140 -21.95 -2.78 19.34
N GLY A 141 -22.13 -1.69 20.09
CA GLY A 141 -22.07 -1.69 21.55
C GLY A 141 -20.70 -2.08 22.14
N ASN A 142 -19.62 -1.86 21.38
CA ASN A 142 -18.23 -2.12 21.74
C ASN A 142 -17.44 -0.82 22.00
N TRP A 143 -18.12 0.28 22.32
CA TRP A 143 -17.46 1.53 22.72
C TRP A 143 -17.72 1.84 24.21
N PRO A 144 -16.69 2.01 25.06
CA PRO A 144 -15.26 1.84 24.77
C PRO A 144 -14.90 0.37 24.44
N LEU A 145 -13.78 0.18 23.74
CA LEU A 145 -13.35 -1.14 23.25
C LEU A 145 -13.16 -2.13 24.39
N ARG A 146 -13.95 -3.20 24.39
CA ARG A 146 -13.91 -4.30 25.38
C ARG A 146 -13.79 -5.68 24.73
N THR A 147 -13.98 -5.77 23.42
CA THR A 147 -13.86 -7.00 22.63
C THR A 147 -13.46 -6.69 21.18
N TRP A 148 -13.41 -7.73 20.34
CA TRP A 148 -13.07 -7.66 18.93
C TRP A 148 -14.13 -6.92 18.10
N PHE A 149 -13.71 -6.29 17.01
CA PHE A 149 -14.63 -5.82 15.98
C PHE A 149 -15.31 -7.01 15.28
N THR A 150 -16.58 -6.85 14.92
CA THR A 150 -17.37 -7.90 14.28
C THR A 150 -18.46 -7.30 13.39
N ALA A 151 -18.79 -7.98 12.28
CA ALA A 151 -19.94 -7.64 11.44
C ALA A 151 -21.28 -7.90 12.14
N ARG A 152 -21.29 -8.76 13.16
CA ARG A 152 -22.53 -9.18 13.83
C ARG A 152 -23.16 -7.99 14.54
N GLY A 153 -24.34 -7.59 14.06
CA GLY A 153 -25.06 -6.43 14.59
C GLY A 153 -24.58 -5.08 14.07
N LEU A 154 -23.67 -5.04 13.08
CA LEU A 154 -23.27 -3.81 12.42
C LEU A 154 -24.35 -3.40 11.39
N PRO A 155 -24.96 -2.20 11.51
CA PRO A 155 -25.93 -1.74 10.53
C PRO A 155 -25.32 -1.60 9.12
N ALA A 156 -26.10 -1.95 8.10
CA ALA A 156 -25.61 -2.02 6.73
C ALA A 156 -25.15 -0.66 6.19
N GLU A 157 -25.83 0.42 6.58
CA GLU A 157 -25.49 1.79 6.23
C GLU A 157 -24.16 2.24 6.83
N VAL A 158 -23.81 1.77 8.03
CA VAL A 158 -22.51 2.04 8.66
C VAL A 158 -21.42 1.26 7.93
N ALA A 159 -21.66 -0.01 7.62
CA ALA A 159 -20.72 -0.84 6.86
C ALA A 159 -20.48 -0.33 5.43
N GLN A 160 -21.48 0.29 4.80
CA GLN A 160 -21.32 0.92 3.48
C GLN A 160 -20.52 2.21 3.55
N ARG A 161 -20.70 3.01 4.60
CA ARG A 161 -19.94 4.26 4.80
C ARG A 161 -18.48 3.99 5.18
N TRP A 162 -18.25 2.98 6.00
CA TRP A 162 -16.94 2.54 6.47
C TRP A 162 -16.69 1.10 6.05
N PRO A 163 -16.38 0.86 4.76
CA PRO A 163 -15.99 -0.47 4.31
C PRO A 163 -14.73 -0.89 5.06
N TRP A 164 -14.82 -2.04 5.72
CA TRP A 164 -13.84 -2.62 6.63
C TRP A 164 -13.31 -3.94 6.11
#